data_AF-A0A2M7KL59-F1
#
_entry.id   AF-A0A2M7KL59-F1
#
_cell.length_a   1.000
_cell.length_b   1.000
_cell.length_c   1.000
_cell.angle_alpha   90.00
_cell.angle_beta   90.00
_cell.angle_gamma   90.00
#
_symmetry.space_group_name_H-M   'P 1'
#
loop_
_entity.id
_entity.type
_entity.pdbx_description
1 polymer ?
#
loop_
_entity_poly.entity_id
_entity_poly.type
_entity_poly.pdbx_seq_one_letter_code
_entity_poly.pdbx_strand_id
1 'polypeptide(L)' 'MIVTTKRVVLVVAAAVAIFFGGGLDRQAQAAEYPKVSDLKAFSAEANHMSLAGYLRYLVFQENGQWLSYNECVRIVKQQG' A
#
# COMPACT_ATOMS: atom_id res chain seq x y z
N MET A 1 -22.04 -43.44 -1.05
CA MET A 1 -22.08 -41.97 -1.19
C MET A 1 -21.22 -41.32 -0.11
N ILE A 2 -19.88 -41.48 -0.15
CA ILE A 2 -18.94 -41.01 0.90
C ILE A 2 -17.82 -40.11 0.32
N VAL A 3 -17.71 -40.02 -1.02
CA VAL A 3 -16.65 -39.28 -1.72
C VAL A 3 -16.91 -37.75 -1.73
N THR A 4 -18.16 -37.34 -1.54
CA THR A 4 -18.60 -35.94 -1.71
C THR A 4 -18.19 -35.05 -0.54
N THR A 5 -18.25 -35.55 0.69
CA THR A 5 -18.04 -34.74 1.90
C THR A 5 -16.60 -34.27 2.07
N LYS A 6 -15.61 -35.13 1.80
CA LYS A 6 -14.18 -34.76 1.89
C LYS A 6 -13.78 -33.69 0.86
N ARG A 7 -14.33 -33.78 -0.37
CA ARG A 7 -14.06 -32.82 -1.44
C ARG A 7 -14.71 -31.46 -1.15
N VAL A 8 -15.94 -31.46 -0.63
CA VAL A 8 -16.64 -30.23 -0.24
C VAL A 8 -15.93 -29.51 0.91
N VAL A 9 -15.47 -30.23 1.93
CA VAL A 9 -14.71 -29.63 3.05
C VAL A 9 -13.40 -28.99 2.56
N LEU A 10 -12.71 -29.63 1.61
CA LEU A 10 -11.48 -29.10 1.02
C LEU A 10 -11.73 -27.82 0.20
N VAL A 11 -12.81 -27.79 -0.58
CA VAL A 11 -13.20 -26.61 -1.36
C VAL A 11 -13.59 -25.44 -0.44
N VAL A 12 -14.31 -25.71 0.64
CA VAL A 12 -14.68 -24.68 1.62
C VAL A 12 -13.45 -24.14 2.37
N ALA A 13 -12.53 -25.02 2.80
CA ALA A 13 -11.30 -24.59 3.46
C ALA A 13 -10.39 -23.74 2.55
N ALA A 14 -10.28 -24.12 1.27
CA ALA A 14 -9.52 -23.34 0.29
C ALA A 14 -10.15 -21.95 0.03
N ALA A 15 -11.49 -21.85 -0.04
CA ALA A 15 -12.18 -20.59 -0.21
C ALA A 15 -11.97 -19.63 0.99
N VAL A 16 -11.98 -20.16 2.22
CA VAL A 16 -11.71 -19.37 3.44
C VAL A 16 -10.27 -18.85 3.46
N ALA A 17 -9.29 -19.67 3.08
CA ALA A 17 -7.89 -19.24 3.02
C ALA A 17 -7.66 -18.09 2.02
N ILE A 18 -8.40 -18.06 0.91
CA ILE A 18 -8.32 -16.98 -0.09
C ILE A 18 -8.98 -15.70 0.44
N PHE A 19 -10.13 -15.81 1.13
CA PHE A 19 -10.83 -14.64 1.69
C PHE A 19 -10.07 -13.96 2.84
N PHE A 20 -9.35 -14.73 3.67
CA PHE A 20 -8.55 -14.18 4.78
C PHE A 20 -7.08 -13.93 4.42
N GLY A 21 -6.56 -14.53 3.35
CA GLY A 21 -5.16 -14.44 2.93
C GLY A 21 -4.80 -13.27 2.02
N GLY A 22 -5.78 -12.48 1.55
CA GLY A 22 -5.58 -11.40 0.57
C GLY A 22 -4.80 -10.17 1.04
N GLY A 23 -4.11 -10.23 2.19
CA GLY A 23 -3.45 -9.08 2.82
C GLY A 23 -1.93 -8.98 2.64
N LEU A 24 -1.25 -9.98 2.07
CA LEU A 24 0.22 -10.09 2.22
C LEU A 24 1.09 -9.80 1.01
N ASP A 25 0.53 -9.45 -0.14
CA ASP A 25 1.35 -9.11 -1.31
C ASP A 25 0.73 -7.98 -2.11
N ARG A 26 0.95 -6.74 -1.68
CA ARG A 26 1.15 -5.68 -2.67
C ARG A 26 2.65 -5.52 -2.83
N GLN A 27 3.15 -6.29 -3.79
CA GLN A 27 4.42 -6.04 -4.46
C GLN A 27 4.67 -4.54 -4.51
N ALA A 28 5.86 -4.13 -4.11
CA ALA A 28 6.45 -2.88 -4.55
C ALA A 28 6.54 -2.93 -6.08
N GLN A 29 5.41 -2.74 -6.76
CA GLN A 29 5.43 -2.27 -8.13
C GLN A 29 6.27 -1.00 -8.08
N ALA A 30 7.12 -0.82 -9.08
CA ALA A 30 7.76 0.46 -9.32
C ALA A 30 6.66 1.48 -9.65
N ALA A 31 5.93 1.89 -8.63
CA ALA A 31 4.90 2.90 -8.70
C ALA A 31 5.64 4.21 -8.89
N GLU A 32 5.27 4.93 -9.94
CA GLU A 32 5.76 6.27 -10.16
C GLU A 32 5.14 7.16 -9.08
N TYR A 33 5.91 7.46 -8.03
CA TYR A 33 5.46 8.27 -6.92
C TYR A 33 5.53 9.76 -7.27
N PRO A 34 4.58 10.58 -6.79
CA PRO A 34 4.64 12.03 -6.94
C PRO A 34 5.99 12.59 -6.48
N LYS A 35 6.61 13.43 -7.31
CA LYS A 35 7.87 14.09 -6.98
C LYS A 35 7.61 15.20 -5.96
N VAL A 36 8.20 15.08 -4.77
CA VAL A 36 8.07 16.06 -3.68
C VAL A 36 9.41 16.57 -3.16
N SER A 37 10.54 16.03 -3.65
CA SER A 37 11.90 16.45 -3.25
C SER A 37 12.18 17.93 -3.48
N ASP A 38 11.53 18.53 -4.48
CA ASP A 38 11.75 19.92 -4.85
C ASP A 38 10.95 20.90 -3.96
N LEU A 39 10.09 20.38 -3.08
CA LEU A 39 9.26 21.17 -2.18
C LEU A 39 9.99 21.46 -0.87
N LYS A 40 9.60 22.55 -0.20
CA LYS A 40 10.07 22.85 1.14
C LYS A 40 9.22 22.12 2.18
N ALA A 41 9.85 21.40 3.09
CA ALA A 41 9.13 20.81 4.21
C ALA A 41 8.44 21.89 5.06
N PHE A 42 7.25 21.60 5.56
CA PHE A 42 6.43 22.47 6.42
C PHE A 42 6.06 23.83 5.79
N SER A 43 6.09 23.93 4.46
CA SER A 43 5.63 25.12 3.74
C SER A 43 4.20 24.96 3.24
N ALA A 44 3.61 26.03 2.69
CA ALA A 44 2.26 25.99 2.14
C ALA A 44 2.14 25.00 0.97
N GLU A 45 3.20 24.88 0.16
CA GLU A 45 3.28 23.96 -0.98
C GLU A 45 3.23 22.49 -0.55
N ALA A 46 3.80 22.16 0.62
CA ALA A 46 3.73 20.83 1.23
C ALA A 46 2.56 20.67 2.21
N ASN A 47 1.53 21.54 2.12
CA ASN A 47 0.37 21.56 3.02
C ASN A 47 0.75 21.60 4.51
N HIS A 48 1.82 22.32 4.84
CA HIS A 48 2.41 22.41 6.17
C HIS A 48 2.86 21.06 6.77
N MET A 49 3.09 20.04 5.93
CA MET A 49 3.55 18.71 6.34
C MET A 49 5.04 18.52 6.05
N SER A 50 5.63 17.50 6.66
CA SER A 50 6.92 16.95 6.19
C SER A 50 6.77 16.39 4.78
N LEU A 51 7.86 16.35 3.98
CA LEU A 51 7.81 15.80 2.62
C LEU A 51 7.30 14.36 2.58
N ALA A 52 7.73 13.52 3.52
CA ALA A 52 7.23 12.14 3.62
C ALA A 52 5.73 12.09 3.99
N GLY A 53 5.27 12.97 4.88
CA GLY A 53 3.85 13.08 5.22
C GLY A 53 3.00 13.58 4.05
N TYR A 54 3.52 14.56 3.31
CA TYR A 54 2.86 15.11 2.12
C TYR A 54 2.78 14.07 0.99
N LEU A 55 3.87 13.35 0.71
CA LEU A 55 3.87 12.23 -0.23
C LEU A 55 2.83 11.17 0.15
N ARG A 56 2.80 10.80 1.43
CA ARG A 56 1.85 9.83 1.97
C ARG A 56 0.39 10.29 1.76
N TYR A 57 0.12 11.58 1.96
CA TYR A 57 -1.19 12.19 1.69
C TYR A 57 -1.55 12.16 0.20
N LEU A 58 -0.62 12.52 -0.69
CA LEU A 58 -0.85 12.50 -2.14
C LEU A 58 -1.17 11.09 -2.64
N VAL A 59 -0.40 10.10 -2.18
CA VAL A 59 -0.63 8.70 -2.56
C VAL A 59 -2.02 8.25 -2.09
N PHE A 60 -2.42 8.59 -0.85
CA PHE A 60 -3.76 8.28 -0.36
C PHE A 60 -4.87 8.95 -1.19
N GLN A 61 -4.67 10.19 -1.65
CA GLN A 61 -5.63 10.87 -2.53
C GLN A 61 -5.76 10.19 -3.90
N GLU A 62 -4.67 9.63 -4.43
CA GLU A 62 -4.64 9.02 -5.75
C GLU A 62 -5.22 7.60 -5.76
N ASN A 63 -4.84 6.77 -4.78
CA ASN A 63 -5.15 5.33 -4.79
C ASN A 63 -6.00 4.85 -3.61
N GLY A 64 -6.38 5.75 -2.69
CA GLY A 64 -7.16 5.43 -1.49
C GLY A 64 -6.40 4.61 -0.45
N GLN A 65 -5.09 4.45 -0.59
CA GLN A 65 -4.26 3.62 0.28
C GLN A 65 -3.17 4.42 0.98
N TRP A 66 -2.94 4.05 2.24
CA TRP A 66 -1.86 4.62 3.02
C TRP A 66 -0.58 3.82 2.83
N LEU A 67 0.45 4.45 2.29
CA LEU A 67 1.82 3.95 2.40
C LEU A 67 2.29 4.00 3.85
N SER A 68 3.26 3.16 4.18
CA SER A 68 3.95 3.25 5.46
C SER A 68 4.81 4.51 5.50
N TYR A 69 4.93 5.14 6.68
CA TYR A 69 5.74 6.35 6.82
C TYR A 69 7.20 6.11 6.44
N ASN A 70 7.78 4.98 6.85
CA ASN A 70 9.17 4.62 6.55
C ASN A 70 9.42 4.47 5.04
N GLU A 71 8.44 3.96 4.30
CA GLU A 71 8.52 3.84 2.86
C GLU A 71 8.48 5.20 2.18
N CYS A 72 7.59 6.10 2.60
CA CYS A 72 7.59 7.48 2.11
C CYS A 72 8.92 8.19 2.39
N VAL A 73 9.52 7.99 3.57
CA VAL A 73 10.86 8.54 3.89
C VAL A 73 11.92 8.01 2.92
N ARG A 74 11.88 6.71 2.58
CA ARG A 74 12.81 6.12 1.60
C ARG A 74 12.60 6.70 0.21
N ILE A 75 11.35 6.82 -0.24
CA ILE A 75 11.01 7.37 -1.56
C ILE A 75 11.48 8.81 -1.68
N VAL A 76 11.19 9.66 -0.69
CA VAL A 76 11.66 11.07 -0.69
C VAL A 76 13.18 11.12 -0.78
N LYS A 77 13.91 10.29 -0.03
CA LYS A 77 15.38 10.21 -0.11
C LYS A 77 15.91 9.72 -1.47
N GLN A 78 15.14 8.92 -2.20
CA GLN A 78 15.51 8.44 -3.53
C GLN A 78 15.30 9.52 -4.61
N GLN A 79 14.47 10.52 -4.36
CA GLN A 79 14.15 11.58 -5.32
C GLN A 79 15.23 12.67 -5.42
N GLY A 80 16.03 12.88 -4.37
CA GLY A 80 17.09 13.89 -4.34
C GLY A 80 17.37 14.43 -2.95
#